data_AF-X1N7Z2-F1
#
_entry.id   AF-X1N7Z2-F1
#
_cell.length_a   1.000
_cell.length_b   1.000
_cell.length_c   1.000
_cell.angle_alpha   90.00
_cell.angle_beta   90.00
_cell.angle_gamma   90.00
#
_symmetry.space_group_name_H-M   'P 1'
#
loop_
_entity.id
_entity.type
_entity.pdbx_description
1 polymer ?
#
loop_
_entity_poly.entity_id
_entity_poly.type
_entity_poly.pdbx_seq_one_letter_code
_entity_poly.pdbx_strand_id
1 'polypeptide(L)'
;VLREEAKRVDFSPSFTIMDRSDMEEAAHALIPEVDGEERPVRFPRSSTISNILSKAANMEKHLAEIMETEYPQFLPILPQIEHLLQIYKEYKRKNNLMDYDDLILFFRLILKENEDIRLTLASRYKYIMVDEYQDTNTIQADIVRYLGSPHKNVMVVGDDSQSIYSFRGANFKNMFDFPVYFPEARIIKLEENYRSTQSILTMTNSLMDQASQKYTKCLFTRRGGDEVPLAIDTGTERDQAAYVCRTIENLLG
;
A
#
# COMPACT_ATOMS: atom_id res chain seq x y z
N VAL A 1 20.64 5.79 -0.89
CA VAL A 1 20.60 4.53 -0.11
C VAL A 1 20.79 3.31 -0.97
N LEU A 2 19.77 2.73 -1.62
CA LEU A 2 19.96 1.44 -2.32
C LEU A 2 21.05 1.48 -3.39
N ARG A 3 21.19 2.57 -4.15
CA ARG A 3 22.28 2.74 -5.11
C ARG A 3 23.67 2.72 -4.47
N GLU A 4 23.80 3.23 -3.24
CA GLU A 4 25.08 3.27 -2.51
C GLU A 4 25.35 1.94 -1.79
N GLU A 5 24.30 1.30 -1.27
CA GLU A 5 24.37 0.13 -0.39
C GLU A 5 23.96 -1.19 -1.10
N ALA A 6 23.80 -1.19 -2.42
CA ALA A 6 23.29 -2.34 -3.20
C ALA A 6 24.07 -3.64 -2.92
N LYS A 7 25.37 -3.54 -2.67
CA LYS A 7 26.24 -4.69 -2.39
C LYS A 7 25.83 -5.44 -1.13
N ARG A 8 25.14 -4.80 -0.18
CA ARG A 8 24.65 -5.43 1.05
C ARG A 8 23.45 -6.34 0.82
N VAL A 9 22.82 -6.25 -0.34
CA VAL A 9 21.66 -7.06 -0.74
C VAL A 9 21.95 -7.88 -1.99
N ASP A 10 23.23 -8.10 -2.30
CA ASP A 10 23.72 -8.86 -3.46
C ASP A 10 23.36 -8.28 -4.83
N PHE A 11 23.31 -6.95 -4.94
CA PHE A 11 23.12 -6.24 -6.21
C PHE A 11 24.29 -5.29 -6.51
N SER A 12 24.48 -5.00 -7.81
CA SER A 12 25.36 -3.92 -8.23
C SER A 12 24.63 -2.57 -8.12
N PRO A 13 25.33 -1.48 -7.74
CA PRO A 13 24.79 -0.11 -7.74
C PRO A 13 24.07 0.31 -9.03
N SER A 14 24.38 -0.31 -10.17
CA SER A 14 23.83 -0.01 -11.48
C SER A 14 22.58 -0.82 -11.87
N PHE A 15 21.82 -1.34 -10.89
CA PHE A 15 20.61 -2.14 -11.17
C PHE A 15 19.55 -1.39 -12.00
N THR A 16 18.80 -2.10 -12.83
CA THR A 16 17.67 -1.52 -13.57
C THR A 16 16.40 -1.67 -12.74
N ILE A 17 15.56 -0.63 -12.74
CA ILE A 17 14.26 -0.67 -12.07
C ILE A 17 13.22 -1.11 -13.11
N MET A 18 12.58 -2.25 -12.86
CA MET A 18 11.53 -2.80 -13.70
C MET A 18 10.20 -2.11 -13.38
N ASP A 19 9.49 -1.71 -14.43
CA ASP A 19 8.10 -1.33 -14.31
C ASP A 19 7.16 -2.55 -14.35
N ARG A 20 5.86 -2.31 -14.31
CA ARG A 20 4.88 -3.39 -14.29
C ARG A 20 4.88 -4.23 -15.57
N SER A 21 5.07 -3.62 -16.73
CA SER A 21 5.19 -4.35 -18.00
C SER A 21 6.41 -5.26 -17.99
N ASP A 22 7.55 -4.73 -17.56
CA ASP A 22 8.80 -5.50 -17.44
C ASP A 22 8.62 -6.72 -16.53
N MET A 23 7.94 -6.55 -15.37
CA MET A 23 7.63 -7.64 -14.46
C MET A 23 6.75 -8.72 -15.11
N GLU A 24 5.71 -8.31 -15.85
CA GLU A 24 4.80 -9.23 -16.55
C GLU A 24 5.50 -9.99 -17.68
N GLU A 25 6.37 -9.32 -18.44
CA GLU A 25 7.18 -9.94 -19.50
C GLU A 25 8.21 -10.92 -18.93
N ALA A 26 8.92 -10.53 -17.88
CA ALA A 26 9.89 -11.41 -17.21
C ALA A 26 9.21 -12.65 -16.60
N ALA A 27 8.06 -12.47 -15.92
CA ALA A 27 7.29 -13.59 -15.41
C ALA A 27 6.83 -14.52 -16.53
N HIS A 28 6.33 -13.96 -17.64
CA HIS A 28 5.89 -14.73 -18.80
C HIS A 28 7.02 -15.57 -19.42
N ALA A 29 8.20 -14.97 -19.59
CA ALA A 29 9.36 -15.63 -20.17
C ALA A 29 9.86 -16.82 -19.32
N LEU A 30 9.56 -16.83 -18.01
CA LEU A 30 9.96 -17.86 -17.06
C LEU A 30 8.92 -18.98 -16.87
N ILE A 31 7.68 -18.82 -17.35
CA ILE A 31 6.64 -19.86 -17.24
C ILE A 31 7.08 -21.21 -17.85
N PRO A 32 7.72 -21.27 -19.03
CA PRO A 32 8.12 -22.54 -19.62
C PRO A 32 9.09 -23.37 -18.76
N GLU A 33 9.90 -22.71 -17.90
CA GLU A 33 10.85 -23.36 -16.99
C GLU A 33 10.15 -24.12 -15.86
N VAL A 34 8.87 -23.82 -15.58
CA VAL A 34 8.10 -24.40 -14.47
C VAL A 34 6.90 -25.25 -14.88
N ASP A 35 6.46 -25.16 -16.15
CA ASP A 35 5.25 -25.84 -16.64
C ASP A 35 5.43 -27.37 -16.77
N GLY A 36 6.66 -27.85 -16.97
CA GLY A 36 6.94 -29.29 -17.11
C GLY A 36 6.39 -29.88 -18.42
N GLU A 37 7.15 -30.78 -19.05
CA GLU A 37 6.83 -31.22 -20.44
C GLU A 37 5.65 -32.20 -20.55
N GLU A 38 5.17 -32.79 -19.46
CA GLU A 38 4.28 -33.95 -19.56
C GLU A 38 2.80 -33.60 -19.81
N ARG A 39 2.30 -32.41 -19.40
CA ARG A 39 0.98 -31.85 -19.78
C ARG A 39 0.94 -30.32 -19.56
N PRO A 40 0.65 -29.48 -20.58
CA PRO A 40 0.61 -28.03 -20.43
C PRO A 40 -0.49 -27.63 -19.43
N VAL A 41 -0.07 -26.97 -18.36
CA VAL A 41 -0.96 -26.47 -17.31
C VAL A 41 -1.49 -25.11 -17.73
N ARG A 42 -2.78 -24.83 -17.47
CA ARG A 42 -3.34 -23.51 -17.77
C ARG A 42 -2.89 -22.49 -16.73
N PHE A 43 -1.79 -21.79 -17.02
CA PHE A 43 -1.32 -20.69 -16.20
C PHE A 43 -2.28 -19.48 -16.24
N PRO A 44 -2.32 -18.67 -15.16
CA PRO A 44 -2.98 -17.38 -15.18
C PRO A 44 -2.32 -16.44 -16.20
N ARG A 45 -2.98 -15.31 -16.48
CA ARG A 45 -2.33 -14.23 -17.25
C ARG A 45 -1.11 -13.71 -16.48
N SER A 46 -0.10 -13.23 -17.19
CA SER A 46 1.12 -12.68 -16.57
C SER A 46 0.80 -11.57 -15.55
N SER A 47 -0.17 -10.72 -15.84
CA SER A 47 -0.66 -9.70 -14.90
C SER A 47 -1.22 -10.27 -13.60
N THR A 48 -1.90 -11.43 -13.67
CA THR A 48 -2.38 -12.15 -12.48
C THR A 48 -1.23 -12.75 -11.69
N ILE A 49 -0.23 -13.34 -12.37
CA ILE A 49 0.98 -13.85 -11.71
C ILE A 49 1.71 -12.71 -11.00
N SER A 50 2.02 -11.61 -11.71
CA SER A 50 2.70 -10.44 -11.12
C SER A 50 1.93 -9.88 -9.93
N ASN A 51 0.59 -9.83 -9.98
CA ASN A 51 -0.24 -9.43 -8.84
C ASN A 51 -0.07 -10.38 -7.64
N ILE A 52 -0.11 -11.69 -7.86
CA ILE A 52 0.05 -12.70 -6.79
C ILE A 52 1.43 -12.54 -6.13
N LEU A 53 2.49 -12.46 -6.94
CA LEU A 53 3.87 -12.34 -6.44
C LEU A 53 4.08 -11.02 -5.68
N SER A 54 3.63 -9.91 -6.26
CA SER A 54 3.74 -8.57 -5.65
C SER A 54 2.96 -8.46 -4.35
N LYS A 55 1.76 -9.04 -4.30
CA LYS A 55 0.92 -9.00 -3.11
C LYS A 55 1.48 -9.87 -1.98
N ALA A 56 1.98 -11.07 -2.30
CA ALA A 56 2.68 -11.91 -1.34
C ALA A 56 3.91 -11.19 -0.74
N ALA A 57 4.68 -10.48 -1.59
CA ALA A 57 5.82 -9.68 -1.16
C ALA A 57 5.42 -8.51 -0.25
N ASN A 58 4.46 -7.68 -0.67
CA ASN A 58 4.03 -6.49 0.07
C ASN A 58 3.31 -6.78 1.39
N MET A 59 2.63 -7.93 1.48
CA MET A 59 1.91 -8.34 2.68
C MET A 59 2.76 -9.25 3.58
N GLU A 60 3.96 -9.63 3.16
CA GLU A 60 4.81 -10.64 3.82
C GLU A 60 4.06 -11.96 4.08
N LYS A 61 3.25 -12.38 3.11
CA LYS A 61 2.40 -13.58 3.20
C LYS A 61 2.91 -14.71 2.30
N HIS A 62 2.60 -15.93 2.69
CA HIS A 62 2.82 -17.09 1.83
C HIS A 62 1.90 -17.04 0.61
N LEU A 63 2.40 -17.50 -0.55
CA LEU A 63 1.62 -17.55 -1.79
C LEU A 63 0.32 -18.34 -1.63
N ALA A 64 0.37 -19.45 -0.89
CA ALA A 64 -0.80 -20.27 -0.56
C ALA A 64 -1.94 -19.43 0.03
N GLU A 65 -1.65 -18.59 1.02
CA GLU A 65 -2.66 -17.79 1.73
C GLU A 65 -3.34 -16.76 0.80
N ILE A 66 -2.54 -16.11 -0.07
CA ILE A 66 -3.06 -15.17 -1.08
C ILE A 66 -3.92 -15.91 -2.11
N MET A 67 -3.43 -17.05 -2.60
CA MET A 67 -4.11 -17.83 -3.64
C MET A 67 -5.39 -18.48 -3.12
N GLU A 68 -5.43 -18.99 -1.88
CA GLU A 68 -6.63 -19.56 -1.27
C GLU A 68 -7.77 -18.54 -1.17
N THR A 69 -7.41 -17.30 -0.84
CA THR A 69 -8.39 -16.23 -0.59
C THR A 69 -8.89 -15.60 -1.88
N GLU A 70 -8.00 -15.32 -2.84
CA GLU A 70 -8.30 -14.48 -4.00
C GLU A 70 -8.26 -15.21 -5.34
N TYR A 71 -7.55 -16.34 -5.41
CA TYR A 71 -7.31 -17.08 -6.64
C TYR A 71 -7.47 -18.61 -6.47
N PRO A 72 -8.54 -19.10 -5.79
CA PRO A 72 -8.67 -20.51 -5.42
C PRO A 72 -8.64 -21.44 -6.65
N GLN A 73 -9.07 -20.96 -7.81
CA GLN A 73 -9.02 -21.68 -9.08
C GLN A 73 -7.60 -22.04 -9.54
N PHE A 74 -6.56 -21.37 -9.02
CA PHE A 74 -5.15 -21.62 -9.35
C PHE A 74 -4.41 -22.38 -8.25
N LEU A 75 -5.05 -22.78 -7.16
CA LEU A 75 -4.40 -23.58 -6.11
C LEU A 75 -3.75 -24.89 -6.60
N PRO A 76 -4.31 -25.64 -7.57
CA PRO A 76 -3.67 -26.87 -8.06
C PRO A 76 -2.29 -26.66 -8.66
N ILE A 77 -1.94 -25.41 -9.01
CA ILE A 77 -0.66 -25.05 -9.63
C ILE A 77 0.26 -24.26 -8.68
N LEU A 78 -0.10 -24.21 -7.40
CA LEU A 78 0.69 -23.53 -6.37
C LEU A 78 2.18 -23.95 -6.38
N PRO A 79 2.54 -25.25 -6.48
CA PRO A 79 3.96 -25.64 -6.53
C PRO A 79 4.73 -25.02 -7.69
N GLN A 80 4.08 -24.89 -8.85
CA GLN A 80 4.66 -24.24 -10.03
C GLN A 80 4.81 -22.74 -9.83
N ILE A 81 3.85 -22.07 -9.19
CA ILE A 81 3.93 -20.64 -8.88
C ILE A 81 5.01 -20.36 -7.81
N GLU A 82 5.16 -21.25 -6.82
CA GLU A 82 6.25 -21.19 -5.85
C GLU A 82 7.62 -21.36 -6.52
N HIS A 83 7.75 -22.32 -7.43
CA HIS A 83 8.97 -22.51 -8.21
C HIS A 83 9.25 -21.27 -9.10
N LEU A 84 8.21 -20.72 -9.75
CA LEU A 84 8.28 -19.51 -10.56
C LEU A 84 8.79 -18.32 -9.74
N LEU A 85 8.33 -18.15 -8.49
CA LEU A 85 8.82 -17.10 -7.59
C LEU A 85 10.32 -17.24 -7.32
N GLN A 86 10.84 -18.46 -7.15
CA GLN A 86 12.27 -18.67 -6.91
C GLN A 86 13.09 -18.30 -8.13
N ILE A 87 12.76 -18.85 -9.30
CA ILE A 87 13.50 -18.55 -10.53
C ILE A 87 13.36 -17.08 -10.95
N TYR A 88 12.23 -16.42 -10.63
CA TYR A 88 12.04 -14.99 -10.85
C TYR A 88 12.98 -14.14 -9.99
N LYS A 89 13.16 -14.49 -8.70
CA LYS A 89 14.14 -13.82 -7.83
C LYS A 89 15.57 -14.02 -8.33
N GLU A 90 15.92 -15.22 -8.77
CA GLU A 90 17.24 -15.53 -9.33
C GLU A 90 17.48 -14.79 -10.65
N TYR A 91 16.48 -14.77 -11.53
CA TYR A 91 16.51 -14.01 -12.78
C TYR A 91 16.77 -12.52 -12.51
N LYS A 92 16.02 -11.91 -11.57
CA LYS A 92 16.23 -10.52 -11.16
C LYS A 92 17.65 -10.28 -10.67
N ARG A 93 18.16 -11.12 -9.77
CA ARG A 93 19.53 -11.00 -9.24
C ARG A 93 20.59 -11.15 -10.34
N LYS A 94 20.49 -12.17 -11.18
CA LYS A 94 21.45 -12.47 -12.27
C LYS A 94 21.53 -11.32 -13.28
N ASN A 95 20.40 -10.71 -13.59
CA ASN A 95 20.33 -9.59 -14.54
C ASN A 95 20.45 -8.21 -13.88
N ASN A 96 20.70 -8.18 -12.56
CA ASN A 96 20.81 -6.95 -11.78
C ASN A 96 19.56 -6.05 -11.94
N LEU A 97 18.38 -6.65 -11.78
CA LEU A 97 17.06 -6.01 -11.90
C LEU A 97 16.38 -5.95 -10.53
N MET A 98 15.70 -4.84 -10.24
CA MET A 98 14.82 -4.69 -9.08
C MET A 98 13.46 -4.20 -9.55
N ASP A 99 12.37 -4.71 -8.99
CA ASP A 99 11.05 -4.09 -9.13
C ASP A 99 10.75 -3.14 -7.96
N TYR A 100 9.60 -2.47 -7.99
CA TYR A 100 9.22 -1.53 -6.94
C TYR A 100 9.09 -2.19 -5.56
N ASP A 101 8.71 -3.47 -5.49
CA ASP A 101 8.57 -4.20 -4.24
C ASP A 101 9.95 -4.47 -3.62
N ASP A 102 10.92 -4.86 -4.46
CA ASP A 102 12.32 -5.04 -4.06
C ASP A 102 12.91 -3.76 -3.45
N LEU A 103 12.61 -2.60 -4.03
CA LEU A 103 13.15 -1.33 -3.53
C LEU A 103 12.75 -1.08 -2.07
N ILE A 104 11.49 -1.36 -1.72
CA ILE A 104 10.99 -1.13 -0.36
C ILE A 104 11.49 -2.26 0.57
N LEU A 105 11.43 -3.51 0.11
CA LEU A 105 11.88 -4.67 0.88
C LEU A 105 13.36 -4.61 1.23
N PHE A 106 14.23 -4.35 0.25
CA PHE A 106 15.66 -4.25 0.47
C PHE A 106 16.04 -3.00 1.25
N PHE A 107 15.34 -1.89 1.07
CA PHE A 107 15.58 -0.72 1.91
C PHE A 107 15.24 -1.00 3.38
N ARG A 108 14.10 -1.65 3.66
CA ARG A 108 13.77 -2.11 5.01
C ARG A 108 14.82 -3.07 5.55
N LEU A 109 15.29 -4.03 4.74
CA LEU A 109 16.31 -5.00 5.15
C LEU A 109 17.62 -4.30 5.55
N ILE A 110 18.11 -3.39 4.71
CA ILE A 110 19.31 -2.59 5.00
C ILE A 110 19.14 -1.84 6.32
N LEU A 111 18.00 -1.16 6.51
CA LEU A 111 17.74 -0.42 7.75
C LEU A 111 17.66 -1.35 8.97
N LYS A 112 17.08 -2.53 8.84
CA LYS A 112 16.96 -3.51 9.92
C LYS A 112 18.34 -4.02 10.37
N GLU A 113 19.18 -4.40 9.42
CA GLU A 113 20.42 -5.13 9.69
C GLU A 113 21.65 -4.23 9.91
N ASN A 114 21.61 -2.97 9.45
CA ASN A 114 22.80 -2.10 9.40
C ASN A 114 22.60 -0.85 10.26
N GLU A 115 23.09 -0.91 11.50
CA GLU A 115 23.01 0.22 12.44
C GLU A 115 23.81 1.44 11.98
N ASP A 116 24.98 1.23 11.36
CA ASP A 116 25.82 2.27 10.76
C ASP A 116 25.04 3.11 9.74
N ILE A 117 24.22 2.45 8.91
CA ILE A 117 23.36 3.11 7.93
C ILE A 117 22.24 3.87 8.65
N ARG A 118 21.60 3.30 9.67
CA ARG A 118 20.57 4.02 10.45
C ARG A 118 21.13 5.28 11.08
N LEU A 119 22.32 5.22 11.70
CA LEU A 119 22.97 6.37 12.33
C LEU A 119 23.36 7.43 11.29
N THR A 120 23.90 7.01 10.15
CA THR A 120 24.23 7.91 9.04
C THR A 120 22.98 8.63 8.54
N LEU A 121 21.90 7.90 8.29
CA LEU A 121 20.64 8.49 7.82
C LEU A 121 19.98 9.37 8.87
N ALA A 122 19.99 8.99 10.15
CA ALA A 122 19.48 9.80 11.25
C ALA A 122 20.26 11.12 11.44
N SER A 123 21.56 11.12 11.15
CA SER A 123 22.37 12.36 11.18
C SER A 123 21.96 13.33 10.06
N ARG A 124 21.56 12.80 8.90
CA ARG A 124 21.11 13.57 7.72
C ARG A 124 19.65 14.00 7.86
N TYR A 125 18.77 13.09 8.26
CA TYR A 125 17.33 13.26 8.37
C TYR A 125 16.92 13.32 9.83
N LYS A 126 17.17 14.47 10.47
CA LYS A 126 16.91 14.66 11.90
C LYS A 126 15.43 14.65 12.29
N TYR A 127 14.55 14.85 11.32
CA TYR A 127 13.10 14.88 11.46
C TYR A 127 12.49 14.12 10.29
N ILE A 128 11.58 13.21 10.60
CA ILE A 128 10.88 12.38 9.60
C ILE A 128 9.40 12.73 9.67
N MET A 129 8.83 13.07 8.52
CA MET A 129 7.41 13.32 8.38
C MET A 129 6.82 12.36 7.35
N VAL A 130 5.72 11.72 7.70
CA VAL A 130 5.00 10.80 6.81
C VAL A 130 3.55 11.21 6.75
N ASP A 131 3.07 11.48 5.55
CA ASP A 131 1.67 11.76 5.28
C ASP A 131 0.93 10.48 4.86
N GLU A 132 -0.40 10.49 4.93
CA GLU A 132 -1.27 9.35 4.60
C GLU A 132 -0.85 8.03 5.29
N TYR A 133 -0.46 8.11 6.56
CA TYR A 133 0.13 6.99 7.28
C TYR A 133 -0.84 5.80 7.46
N GLN A 134 -2.16 6.04 7.36
CA GLN A 134 -3.17 4.98 7.39
C GLN A 134 -3.04 4.00 6.22
N ASP A 135 -2.47 4.44 5.09
CA ASP A 135 -2.35 3.65 3.87
C ASP A 135 -1.02 2.90 3.78
N THR A 136 -0.19 3.00 4.82
CA THR A 136 1.08 2.27 4.88
C THR A 136 0.86 0.78 5.11
N ASN A 137 1.68 -0.05 4.47
CA ASN A 137 1.80 -1.47 4.83
C ASN A 137 2.81 -1.66 5.98
N THR A 138 2.91 -2.89 6.51
CA THR A 138 3.84 -3.22 7.61
C THR A 138 5.30 -2.90 7.26
N ILE A 139 5.71 -3.13 6.00
CA ILE A 139 7.07 -2.90 5.53
C ILE A 139 7.41 -1.41 5.59
N GLN A 140 6.51 -0.54 5.14
CA GLN A 140 6.66 0.91 5.18
C GLN A 140 6.67 1.44 6.62
N ALA A 141 5.78 0.96 7.49
CA ALA A 141 5.81 1.31 8.90
C ALA A 141 7.14 0.92 9.58
N ASP A 142 7.70 -0.24 9.23
CA ASP A 142 9.01 -0.65 9.70
C ASP A 142 10.14 0.28 9.24
N ILE A 143 10.12 0.74 7.99
CA ILE A 143 11.09 1.73 7.48
C ILE A 143 11.05 3.00 8.33
N VAL A 144 9.85 3.53 8.59
CA VAL A 144 9.66 4.72 9.42
C VAL A 144 10.19 4.49 10.84
N ARG A 145 9.90 3.31 11.41
CA ARG A 145 10.39 2.90 12.74
C ARG A 145 11.92 2.84 12.79
N TYR A 146 12.56 2.23 11.80
CA TYR A 146 14.03 2.10 11.77
C TYR A 146 14.71 3.45 11.56
N LEU A 147 14.23 4.27 10.61
CA LEU A 147 14.77 5.61 10.37
C LEU A 147 14.62 6.50 11.61
N GLY A 148 13.47 6.44 12.28
CA GLY A 148 13.20 7.20 13.49
C GLY A 148 13.84 6.65 14.76
N SER A 149 14.35 5.41 14.74
CA SER A 149 14.84 4.74 15.94
C SER A 149 15.94 5.49 16.69
N PRO A 150 16.91 6.18 16.04
CA PRO A 150 18.00 6.83 16.77
C PRO A 150 17.63 8.13 17.49
N HIS A 151 16.65 8.90 16.98
CA HIS A 151 16.32 10.23 17.52
C HIS A 151 14.84 10.42 17.91
N LYS A 152 13.94 9.52 17.51
CA LYS A 152 12.50 9.55 17.81
C LYS A 152 11.70 10.79 17.32
N ASN A 153 12.37 11.73 16.65
CA ASN A 153 11.74 12.84 15.91
C ASN A 153 10.96 12.38 14.67
N VAL A 154 9.85 11.67 14.87
CA VAL A 154 8.95 11.21 13.81
C VAL A 154 7.58 11.82 14.01
N MET A 155 7.03 12.37 12.93
CA MET A 155 5.64 12.83 12.85
C MET A 155 4.94 12.04 11.75
N VAL A 156 3.82 11.41 12.09
CA VAL A 156 2.93 10.78 11.10
C VAL A 156 1.60 11.52 11.10
N VAL A 157 1.05 11.68 9.90
CA VAL A 157 -0.26 12.29 9.67
C VAL A 157 -1.10 11.27 8.91
N GLY A 158 -2.38 11.20 9.25
CA GLY A 158 -3.33 10.37 8.52
C GLY A 158 -4.69 10.30 9.19
N ASP A 159 -5.60 9.61 8.53
CA ASP A 159 -7.00 9.47 8.94
C ASP A 159 -7.40 8.00 8.90
N ASP A 160 -7.66 7.42 10.07
CA ASP A 160 -8.10 6.03 10.23
C ASP A 160 -9.40 5.72 9.50
N SER A 161 -10.29 6.69 9.34
CA SER A 161 -11.55 6.56 8.60
C SER A 161 -11.37 6.63 7.07
N GLN A 162 -10.16 6.94 6.58
CA GLN A 162 -9.83 7.04 5.15
C GLN A 162 -8.94 5.89 4.64
N SER A 163 -8.63 4.89 5.47
CA SER A 163 -7.85 3.71 5.05
C SER A 163 -8.64 2.82 4.07
N ILE A 164 -8.53 3.09 2.78
CA ILE A 164 -9.24 2.34 1.72
C ILE A 164 -8.34 1.39 0.91
N TYR A 165 -7.03 1.38 1.17
CA TYR A 165 -6.05 0.58 0.42
C TYR A 165 -5.72 -0.79 1.04
N SER A 166 -6.57 -1.33 1.91
CA SER A 166 -6.35 -2.62 2.57
C SER A 166 -6.15 -3.78 1.57
N PHE A 167 -6.81 -3.73 0.41
CA PHE A 167 -6.65 -4.69 -0.68
C PHE A 167 -5.24 -4.71 -1.30
N ARG A 168 -4.44 -3.65 -1.09
CA ARG A 168 -3.02 -3.55 -1.48
C ARG A 168 -2.05 -3.84 -0.32
N GLY A 169 -2.57 -4.27 0.83
CA GLY A 169 -1.77 -4.57 2.01
C GLY A 169 -1.59 -3.41 2.98
N ALA A 170 -2.28 -2.27 2.78
CA ALA A 170 -2.31 -1.22 3.80
C ALA A 170 -2.84 -1.79 5.12
N ASN A 171 -2.17 -1.47 6.21
CA ASN A 171 -2.50 -1.93 7.54
C ASN A 171 -2.83 -0.74 8.42
N PHE A 172 -4.12 -0.39 8.51
CA PHE A 172 -4.59 0.71 9.33
C PHE A 172 -4.16 0.60 10.81
N LYS A 173 -3.87 -0.62 11.30
CA LYS A 173 -3.33 -0.85 12.64
C LYS A 173 -2.00 -0.14 12.87
N ASN A 174 -1.24 0.16 11.82
CA ASN A 174 -0.02 0.96 11.91
C ASN A 174 -0.27 2.30 12.61
N MET A 175 -1.42 2.93 12.38
CA MET A 175 -1.80 4.18 13.06
C MET A 175 -1.96 3.95 14.57
N PHE A 176 -2.63 2.86 14.95
CA PHE A 176 -2.90 2.50 16.34
C PHE A 176 -1.66 1.97 17.08
N ASP A 177 -0.74 1.34 16.37
CA ASP A 177 0.51 0.80 16.92
C ASP A 177 1.60 1.89 17.01
N PHE A 178 1.43 3.04 16.35
CA PHE A 178 2.43 4.12 16.37
C PHE A 178 2.81 4.57 17.80
N PRO A 179 1.87 4.82 18.73
CA PRO A 179 2.22 5.15 20.12
C PRO A 179 2.88 4.00 20.88
N VAL A 180 2.73 2.74 20.44
CA VAL A 180 3.44 1.59 21.04
C VAL A 180 4.93 1.65 20.67
N TYR A 181 5.25 2.00 19.42
CA TYR A 181 6.63 2.12 18.94
C TYR A 181 7.31 3.44 19.33
N PHE A 182 6.51 4.49 19.55
CA PHE A 182 6.95 5.80 20.01
C PHE A 182 6.14 6.21 21.25
N PRO A 183 6.48 5.69 22.46
CA PRO A 183 5.71 5.92 23.69
C PRO A 183 5.55 7.38 24.10
N GLU A 184 6.48 8.25 23.67
CA GLU A 184 6.44 9.70 23.92
C GLU A 184 5.65 10.47 22.85
N ALA A 185 5.03 9.77 21.90
CA ALA A 185 4.25 10.39 20.83
C ALA A 185 3.09 11.19 21.41
N ARG A 186 2.93 12.42 20.91
CA ARG A 186 1.78 13.27 21.21
C ARG A 186 0.73 13.05 20.13
N ILE A 187 -0.47 12.68 20.54
CA ILE A 187 -1.61 12.53 19.63
C ILE A 187 -2.33 13.87 19.55
N ILE A 188 -2.37 14.45 18.35
CA ILE A 188 -3.10 15.69 18.06
C ILE A 188 -4.23 15.36 17.11
N LYS A 189 -5.46 15.68 17.51
CA LYS A 189 -6.65 15.50 16.65
C LYS A 189 -7.02 16.82 16.01
N LEU A 190 -7.12 16.83 14.68
CA LEU A 190 -7.57 17.98 13.91
C LEU A 190 -9.02 17.75 13.52
N GLU A 191 -9.94 18.40 14.24
CA GLU A 191 -11.39 18.19 14.09
C GLU A 191 -12.09 19.30 13.29
N GLU A 192 -11.45 20.48 13.18
CA GLU A 192 -11.99 21.57 12.37
C GLU A 192 -11.74 21.30 10.88
N ASN A 193 -12.84 21.10 10.14
CA ASN A 193 -12.83 20.90 8.70
C ASN A 193 -13.01 22.24 7.98
N TYR A 194 -12.06 22.55 7.10
CA TYR A 194 -12.05 23.78 6.32
C TYR A 194 -12.60 23.60 4.88
N ARG A 195 -13.07 22.39 4.52
CA ARG A 195 -13.50 22.02 3.16
C ARG A 195 -15.02 22.03 2.99
N SER A 196 -15.74 21.37 3.91
CA SER A 196 -17.16 21.03 3.78
C SER A 196 -18.04 21.83 4.73
N THR A 197 -19.35 21.86 4.47
CA THR A 197 -20.37 22.46 5.35
C THR A 197 -20.75 21.51 6.49
N GLN A 198 -21.39 22.05 7.54
CA GLN A 198 -21.78 21.24 8.70
C GLN A 198 -22.78 20.13 8.33
N SER A 199 -23.68 20.36 7.37
CA SER A 199 -24.62 19.34 6.88
C SER A 199 -23.91 18.10 6.31
N ILE A 200 -22.85 18.30 5.53
CA ILE A 200 -22.02 17.21 4.99
C ILE A 200 -21.31 16.49 6.15
N LEU A 201 -20.67 17.25 7.06
CA LEU A 201 -19.92 16.67 8.18
C LEU A 201 -20.80 15.89 9.14
N THR A 202 -22.04 16.32 9.39
CA THR A 202 -23.00 15.60 10.23
C THR A 202 -23.31 14.22 9.65
N MET A 203 -23.51 14.13 8.33
CA MET A 203 -23.67 12.84 7.65
C MET A 203 -22.39 12.00 7.76
N THR A 204 -21.22 12.57 7.48
CA THR A 204 -19.94 11.87 7.58
C THR A 204 -19.66 11.34 8.99
N ASN A 205 -19.86 12.16 10.03
CA ASN A 205 -19.69 11.76 11.43
C ASN A 205 -20.63 10.59 11.79
N SER A 206 -21.89 10.64 11.34
CA SER A 206 -22.86 9.57 11.59
C SER A 206 -22.45 8.24 10.95
N LEU A 207 -21.80 8.27 9.78
CA LEU A 207 -21.24 7.09 9.10
C LEU A 207 -19.99 6.58 9.82
N MET A 208 -19.04 7.47 10.12
CA MET A 208 -17.82 7.11 10.88
C MET A 208 -18.18 6.54 12.25
N ASP A 209 -19.31 6.95 12.82
CA ASP A 209 -19.71 6.50 14.14
C ASP A 209 -19.99 5.00 14.26
N GLN A 210 -20.31 4.37 13.14
CA GLN A 210 -20.55 2.93 13.03
C GLN A 210 -19.27 2.08 13.03
N ALA A 211 -18.08 2.68 12.91
CA ALA A 211 -16.82 1.93 12.86
C ALA A 211 -16.46 1.36 14.24
N SER A 212 -16.07 0.08 14.26
CA SER A 212 -15.74 -0.67 15.50
C SER A 212 -14.38 -0.29 16.10
N GLN A 213 -13.42 0.12 15.26
CA GLN A 213 -12.11 0.62 15.67
C GLN A 213 -11.90 1.99 15.02
N LYS A 214 -11.75 3.02 15.86
CA LYS A 214 -11.55 4.40 15.41
C LYS A 214 -10.85 5.24 16.46
N TYR A 215 -10.13 6.27 16.03
CA TYR A 215 -9.88 7.40 16.91
C TYR A 215 -11.17 8.20 17.05
N THR A 216 -11.64 8.36 18.29
CA THR A 216 -12.82 9.20 18.53
C THR A 216 -12.51 10.64 18.12
N LYS A 217 -13.14 11.10 17.05
CA LYS A 217 -13.11 12.48 16.56
C LYS A 217 -14.48 12.88 16.05
N CYS A 218 -14.84 14.15 16.21
CA CYS A 218 -16.09 14.70 15.68
C CYS A 218 -15.77 15.90 14.80
N LEU A 219 -15.97 15.76 13.48
CA LEU A 219 -15.64 16.82 12.55
C LEU A 219 -16.66 17.96 12.65
N PHE A 220 -16.18 19.19 12.75
CA PHE A 220 -17.02 20.39 12.74
C PHE A 220 -16.45 21.45 11.80
N THR A 221 -17.25 22.45 11.42
CA THR A 221 -16.77 23.57 10.60
C THR A 221 -17.31 24.92 11.06
N ARG A 222 -16.57 25.99 10.77
CA ARG A 222 -17.03 27.38 10.89
C ARG A 222 -17.54 27.95 9.57
N ARG A 223 -17.53 27.17 8.48
CA ARG A 223 -18.05 27.59 7.18
C ARG A 223 -19.58 27.69 7.22
N GLY A 224 -20.11 28.73 6.60
CA GLY A 224 -21.54 28.83 6.31
C GLY A 224 -21.96 27.88 5.19
N GLY A 225 -23.25 27.59 5.13
CA GLY A 225 -23.87 26.71 4.14
C GLY A 225 -24.79 25.69 4.81
N ASP A 226 -26.00 25.59 4.29
CA ASP A 226 -27.10 24.77 4.80
C ASP A 226 -27.51 23.65 3.84
N GLU A 227 -26.90 23.59 2.64
CA GLU A 227 -27.10 22.52 1.67
C GLU A 227 -26.90 21.14 2.29
N VAL A 228 -27.90 20.28 2.11
CA VAL A 228 -27.90 18.92 2.63
C VAL A 228 -27.53 17.92 1.52
N PRO A 229 -26.75 16.87 1.83
CA PRO A 229 -26.51 15.78 0.88
C PRO A 229 -27.83 15.17 0.40
N LEU A 230 -27.97 14.99 -0.92
CA LEU A 230 -29.15 14.37 -1.54
C LEU A 230 -28.87 12.90 -1.85
N ALA A 231 -29.83 12.02 -1.52
CA ALA A 231 -29.85 10.63 -1.95
C ALA A 231 -31.02 10.44 -2.93
N ILE A 232 -30.72 10.04 -4.16
CA ILE A 232 -31.69 9.95 -5.26
C ILE A 232 -31.58 8.58 -5.90
N ASP A 233 -32.69 7.85 -5.92
CA ASP A 233 -32.82 6.60 -6.64
C ASP A 233 -33.33 6.89 -8.07
N THR A 234 -32.49 6.61 -9.06
CA THR A 234 -32.82 6.81 -10.48
C THR A 234 -33.30 5.52 -11.17
N GLY A 235 -33.33 4.39 -10.47
CA GLY A 235 -33.77 3.09 -10.98
C GLY A 235 -32.81 2.40 -11.97
N THR A 236 -32.09 3.16 -12.82
CA THR A 236 -31.11 2.60 -13.76
C THR A 236 -29.79 3.39 -13.76
N GLU A 237 -28.70 2.72 -14.16
CA GLU A 237 -27.37 3.35 -14.35
C GLU A 237 -27.41 4.45 -15.42
N ARG A 238 -28.20 4.24 -16.48
CA ARG A 238 -28.38 5.23 -17.56
C ARG A 238 -29.06 6.49 -17.05
N ASP A 239 -30.12 6.33 -16.24
CA ASP A 239 -30.84 7.45 -15.65
C ASP A 239 -30.00 8.16 -14.58
N GLN A 240 -29.14 7.43 -13.85
CA GLN A 240 -28.15 8.01 -12.94
C GLN A 240 -27.19 8.94 -13.69
N ALA A 241 -26.60 8.46 -14.79
CA ALA A 241 -25.71 9.27 -15.61
C ALA A 241 -26.43 10.51 -16.17
N ALA A 242 -27.65 10.33 -16.69
CA ALA A 242 -28.46 11.45 -17.20
C ALA A 242 -28.85 12.45 -16.10
N TYR A 243 -29.13 11.99 -14.88
CA TYR A 243 -29.40 12.86 -13.74
C TYR A 243 -28.16 13.69 -13.38
N VAL A 244 -26.99 13.07 -13.30
CA VAL A 244 -25.73 13.77 -13.00
C VAL A 244 -25.41 14.80 -14.08
N CYS A 245 -25.50 14.44 -15.37
CA CYS A 245 -25.25 15.39 -16.47
C CYS A 245 -26.18 16.61 -16.40
N ARG A 246 -27.50 16.39 -16.25
CA ARG A 246 -28.47 17.49 -16.12
C ARG A 246 -28.21 18.36 -14.90
N THR A 247 -27.80 17.75 -13.79
CA THR A 247 -27.47 18.49 -12.56
C THR A 247 -26.26 19.39 -12.76
N ILE A 248 -25.21 18.88 -13.44
CA ILE A 248 -24.02 19.67 -13.79
C ILE A 248 -24.39 20.81 -14.74
N GLU A 249 -25.19 20.54 -15.78
CA GLU A 249 -25.67 21.57 -16.71
C GLU A 249 -26.42 22.68 -15.97
N ASN A 250 -27.37 22.32 -15.10
CA ASN A 250 -28.14 23.28 -14.31
C ASN A 250 -27.27 24.13 -13.36
N LEU A 251 -26.16 23.57 -12.85
CA LEU A 251 -25.22 24.30 -11.99
C LEU A 251 -24.31 25.26 -12.77
N LEU A 252 -24.06 24.99 -14.05
CA LEU A 252 -23.23 25.83 -14.91
C LEU A 252 -24.01 26.96 -15.59
N GLY A 253 -25.33 26.81 -15.76
CA GLY A 253 -26.20 27.78 -16.41
C GLY A 253 -26.50 27.44 -17.86
#